data_AF-A0A1X3EVZ7-F1
#
_entry.id   AF-A0A1X3EVZ7-F1
#
_cell.length_a   1.000
_cell.length_b   1.000
_cell.length_c   1.000
_cell.angle_alpha   90.00
_cell.angle_beta   90.00
_cell.angle_gamma   90.00
#
_symmetry.space_group_name_H-M   'P 1'
#
loop_
_entity.id
_entity.type
_entity.pdbx_description
1 polymer ?
#
loop_
_entity_poly.entity_id
_entity_poly.type
_entity_poly.pdbx_seq_one_letter_code
_entity_poly.pdbx_strand_id
1 'polypeptide(L)' 'MEAPTPGMQNPLRQARLYGYLIEREGALFHPGGSHPLCSAGMTRRMIEAGWLVKAGDRYELTPQAQERIAPRAMSSG' A
#
# COMPACT_ATOMS: atom_id res chain seq x y z
N MET A 1 -4.01 -14.62 2.65
CA MET A 1 -3.99 -13.18 2.90
C MET A 1 -4.98 -12.84 4.01
N GLU A 2 -4.46 -12.48 5.18
CA GLU A 2 -5.27 -12.02 6.32
C GLU A 2 -5.94 -10.66 6.02
N ALA A 3 -7.00 -10.30 6.73
CA ALA A 3 -7.62 -8.98 6.60
C ALA A 3 -6.64 -7.84 6.93
N PRO A 4 -6.71 -6.68 6.28
CA PRO A 4 -5.75 -5.60 6.53
C PRO A 4 -6.07 -4.95 7.87
N THR A 5 -5.06 -4.85 8.73
CA THR A 5 -5.19 -4.11 10.00
C THR A 5 -5.51 -2.63 9.72
N PRO A 6 -6.08 -1.87 10.67
CA PRO A 6 -6.42 -0.46 10.45
C PRO A 6 -5.22 0.38 9.96
N GLY A 7 -4.01 0.11 10.46
CA GLY A 7 -2.79 0.82 10.04
C GLY A 7 -2.31 0.48 8.62
N MET A 8 -2.76 -0.62 8.03
CA MET A 8 -2.43 -1.02 6.66
C MET A 8 -3.37 -0.40 5.63
N GLN A 9 -4.58 -0.01 6.02
CA GLN A 9 -5.60 0.42 5.07
C GLN A 9 -5.19 1.67 4.28
N ASN A 10 -4.60 2.68 4.94
CA ASN A 10 -4.19 3.90 4.27
C ASN A 10 -3.06 3.65 3.25
N PRO A 11 -1.92 3.01 3.61
CA PRO A 11 -0.88 2.64 2.64
C PRO A 11 -1.41 1.85 1.44
N LEU A 12 -2.27 0.85 1.69
CA LEU A 12 -2.83 0.01 0.64
C LEU A 12 -3.76 0.78 -0.31
N ARG A 13 -4.54 1.73 0.22
CA ARG A 13 -5.34 2.65 -0.61
C ARG A 13 -4.46 3.55 -1.48
N GLN A 14 -3.35 4.06 -0.94
CA GLN A 14 -2.42 4.89 -1.69
C GLN A 14 -1.70 4.09 -2.77
N ALA A 15 -1.26 2.86 -2.47
CA ALA A 15 -0.67 1.95 -3.45
C ALA A 15 -1.63 1.69 -4.62
N ARG A 16 -2.94 1.54 -4.35
CA ARG A 16 -3.95 1.41 -5.41
C ARG A 16 -4.11 2.70 -6.21
N LEU A 17 -4.18 3.85 -5.54
CA LEU A 17 -4.43 5.14 -6.18
C LEU A 17 -3.30 5.53 -7.15
N TYR A 18 -2.06 5.32 -6.74
CA TYR A 18 -0.87 5.69 -7.52
C TYR A 18 -0.28 4.53 -8.34
N GLY A 19 -0.80 3.32 -8.18
CA GLY A 19 -0.28 2.09 -8.78
C GLY A 19 0.92 1.49 -8.03
N TYR A 20 1.74 2.33 -7.38
CA TYR A 20 2.90 1.91 -6.60
C TYR A 20 3.20 2.88 -5.46
N LEU A 21 3.99 2.41 -4.49
CA LEU A 21 4.62 3.19 -3.42
C LEU A 21 6.14 3.15 -3.59
N ILE A 22 6.81 4.13 -3.01
CA ILE A 22 8.27 4.25 -3.02
C ILE A 22 8.81 4.14 -1.60
N GLU A 23 9.93 3.45 -1.44
CA GLU A 23 10.65 3.39 -0.17
C GLU A 23 11.71 4.49 -0.11
N ARG A 24 11.75 5.22 1.01
CA ARG A 24 12.81 6.19 1.33
C ARG A 24 13.15 6.05 2.80
N GLU A 25 14.43 5.85 3.11
CA GLU A 25 14.91 5.75 4.50
C GLU A 25 14.15 4.70 5.34
N GLY A 26 13.73 3.59 4.72
CA GLY A 26 12.96 2.54 5.40
C GLY A 26 11.52 2.93 5.74
N ALA A 27 10.94 3.95 5.12
CA ALA A 27 9.51 4.23 5.19
C ALA A 27 8.89 4.26 3.78
N LEU A 28 7.61 3.90 3.67
CA LEU A 28 6.87 3.98 2.41
C LEU A 28 6.23 5.35 2.23
N PHE A 29 6.28 5.83 0.99
CA PHE A 29 5.68 7.08 0.56
C PHE A 29 4.87 6.82 -0.71
N HIS A 30 3.84 7.62 -0.94
CA HIS A 30 3.26 7.68 -2.29
C HIS A 30 4.15 8.54 -3.20
N PRO A 31 4.08 8.36 -4.52
CA PRO A 31 4.78 9.22 -5.47
C PRO A 31 4.40 10.70 -5.27
N GLY A 32 5.40 11.57 -5.17
CA GLY A 32 5.22 13.01 -4.92
C GLY A 32 4.91 13.38 -3.46
N GLY A 33 4.77 12.41 -2.56
CA GLY A 33 4.53 12.65 -1.13
C GLY A 33 5.82 12.94 -0.36
N SER A 34 5.72 13.85 0.62
CA SER A 34 6.78 14.15 1.59
C SER A 34 6.58 13.48 2.94
N HIS A 35 5.38 12.98 3.23
CA HIS A 35 5.05 12.34 4.51
C HIS A 35 5.04 10.81 4.39
N PRO A 36 5.64 10.10 5.36
CA PRO A 36 5.65 8.64 5.35
C PRO A 36 4.25 8.10 5.59
N LEU A 37 3.83 7.14 4.77
CA LEU A 37 2.59 6.38 4.92
C LEU A 37 2.71 5.32 6.01
N CYS A 38 3.83 4.62 6.07
CA CYS A 38 4.12 3.65 7.10
C CYS A 38 5.63 3.36 7.22
N SER A 39 6.03 2.81 8.37
CA SER A 39 7.41 2.43 8.65
C SER A 39 7.81 1.10 7.99
N ALA A 40 9.10 0.79 7.96
CA ALA A 40 9.65 -0.47 7.44
C ALA A 40 9.00 -1.69 8.10
N GLY A 41 8.77 -1.64 9.41
CA GLY A 41 8.13 -2.74 10.14
C GLY A 41 6.72 -3.03 9.63
N MET A 42 5.92 -1.98 9.36
CA MET A 42 4.58 -2.15 8.79
C MET A 42 4.65 -2.62 7.33
N THR A 43 5.59 -2.09 6.56
CA THR A 43 5.84 -2.49 5.17
C THR A 43 6.12 -3.99 5.09
N ARG A 44 7.03 -4.49 5.93
CA ARG A 44 7.35 -5.91 6.03
C ARG A 44 6.13 -6.75 6.38
N ARG A 45 5.33 -6.33 7.36
CA ARG A 45 4.06 -7.02 7.69
C ARG A 45 3.10 -7.07 6.52
N MET A 46 3.01 -6.00 5.71
CA MET A 46 2.15 -5.97 4.53
C MET A 46 2.65 -6.92 3.43
N ILE A 47 3.96 -7.09 3.28
CA ILE A 47 4.54 -8.08 2.36
C ILE A 47 4.29 -9.51 2.87
N GLU A 48 4.59 -9.77 4.14
CA GLU A 48 4.40 -11.08 4.78
C GLU A 48 2.92 -11.52 4.75
N ALA A 49 1.99 -10.58 4.92
CA ALA A 49 0.55 -10.83 4.80
C ALA A 49 0.05 -10.97 3.34
N GLY A 50 0.91 -10.71 2.35
CA GLY A 50 0.64 -10.86 0.91
C GLY A 50 -0.01 -9.64 0.26
N TRP A 51 -0.10 -8.50 0.95
CA TRP A 51 -0.76 -7.30 0.43
C TRP A 51 0.09 -6.52 -0.57
N LEU A 52 1.41 -6.46 -0.35
CA LEU A 52 2.36 -5.80 -1.24
C LEU A 52 3.40 -6.78 -1.76
N VAL A 53 3.93 -6.46 -2.94
CA VAL A 53 5.13 -7.07 -3.50
C VAL A 53 6.16 -5.98 -3.78
N LYS A 54 7.44 -6.29 -3.54
CA LYS A 54 8.55 -5.41 -3.92
C LYS A 54 8.90 -5.66 -5.39
N ALA A 55 8.77 -4.63 -6.22
CA ALA A 55 9.11 -4.62 -7.63
C ALA A 55 10.25 -3.62 -7.87
N GLY A 56 11.50 -4.09 -7.72
CA GLY A 56 12.68 -3.22 -7.73
C GLY A 56 12.67 -2.26 -6.54
N ASP A 57 12.68 -0.95 -6.80
CA ASP A 57 12.65 0.12 -5.79
C ASP A 57 11.24 0.56 -5.40
N ARG A 58 10.23 -0.13 -5.93
CA ARG A 58 8.81 0.20 -5.75
C ARG A 58 8.09 -0.93 -5.05
N TYR A 59 6.96 -0.58 -4.47
CA TYR A 59 6.05 -1.52 -3.83
C TYR A 59 4.68 -1.41 -4.46
N GLU A 60 4.18 -2.54 -4.96
CA GLU A 60 2.92 -2.61 -5.68
C GLU A 60 1.96 -3.52 -4.95
N LEU A 61 0.66 -3.32 -5.17
CA LEU A 61 -0.34 -4.27 -4.68
C LEU A 61 -0.19 -5.59 -5.40
N THR A 62 -0.30 -6.70 -4.67
CA THR A 62 -0.42 -8.00 -5.32
C THR A 62 -1.75 -8.09 -6.10
N PRO A 63 -1.86 -8.96 -7.12
CA PRO A 63 -3.11 -9.13 -7.86
C PRO A 63 -4.30 -9.45 -6.93
N GLN A 64 -4.08 -10.29 -5.92
CA GLN A 64 -5.08 -10.63 -4.90
C GLN A 64 -5.47 -9.41 -4.04
N ALA A 65 -4.51 -8.54 -3.69
CA ALA A 65 -4.81 -7.31 -2.97
C ALA A 65 -5.62 -6.32 -3.81
N GLN A 66 -5.34 -6.24 -5.11
CA GLN A 66 -6.11 -5.44 -6.06
C GLN A 66 -7.56 -5.92 -6.20
N GLU A 67 -7.88 -7.19 -5.98
CA GLU A 67 -9.29 -7.63 -5.97
C GLU A 67 -10.00 -7.24 -4.68
N ARG A 68 -9.27 -7.24 -3.55
CA ARG A 68 -9.85 -7.07 -2.21
C ARG A 68 -9.98 -5.63 -1.73
N ILE A 69 -9.15 -4.71 -2.23
CA ILE A 69 -9.21 -3.30 -1.85
C ILE A 69 -10.25 -2.61 -2.73
N ALA A 70 -11.54 -2.70 -2.41
CA ALA A 70 -12.57 -2.06 -3.24
C ALA A 70 -12.23 -0.58 -3.56
N PRO A 71 -12.43 -0.10 -4.80
CA PRO A 71 -12.41 1.33 -5.07
C PRO A 71 -13.44 1.97 -4.12
N ARG A 72 -13.08 3.11 -3.52
CA ARG A 72 -14.10 3.90 -2.82
C ARG A 72 -15.18 4.15 -3.87
N ALA A 73 -16.41 3.71 -3.60
CA ALA A 73 -17.55 4.13 -4.40
C ALA A 73 -17.41 5.65 -4.53
N MET A 74 -17.20 6.11 -5.76
CA MET A 74 -17.27 7.53 -6.04
C MET A 74 -18.71 7.87 -5.72
N SER A 75 -18.96 8.49 -4.56
CA SER A 75 -20.25 9.10 -4.30
C SER A 75 -20.42 10.14 -5.38
N SER A 76 -21.19 9.78 -6.40
CA SER A 76 -21.82 10.72 -7.31
C SER A 76 -22.62 11.68 -6.45
N GLY A 77 -22.13 12.91 -6.34
CA GLY A 77 -22.93 14.06 -5.94
C GLY A 77 -23.56 14.68 -7.17
#